data_AF-A0A3B0WNK8-F1
#
_entry.id   AF-A0A3B0WNK8-F1
#
_cell.length_a   1.000
_cell.length_b   1.000
_cell.length_c   1.000
_cell.angle_alpha   90.00
_cell.angle_beta   90.00
_cell.angle_gamma   90.00
#
_symmetry.space_group_name_H-M   'P 1'
#
loop_
_entity.id
_entity.type
_entity.pdbx_description
1 polymer ?
#
loop_
_entity_poly.entity_id
_entity_poly.type
_entity_poly.pdbx_seq_one_letter_code
_entity_poly.pdbx_strand_id
1 'polypeptide(L)'
;MYHHVFMAIVLALMSGISFDIFASDSKPLSKNMLMNQGRAQYKLCSGCHGLGGEGTQNFAPALSNSPIVNGPVYPLISAVIGGIAQSKGNKWDAYMPAWSGVLSHERLASVITYIRNSLGNTTGDLVQPDTIVTVVFIYNAIKQAELPYDVKTCNYSMIDEPIKADNVSVIKIEKSGKYNSPHNSKHKGVEYSPVITVTARVSGICKNFDNKSDGAKEKYKRFISEFEFVIYKNNFERWTVKEVF
;
A
#
# COMPACT_ATOMS: atom_id res chain seq x y z
N MET A 1 31.94 -9.77 16.66
CA MET A 1 31.83 -9.30 15.25
C MET A 1 30.38 -8.98 14.82
N TYR A 2 29.51 -8.52 15.73
CA TYR A 2 28.13 -8.07 15.41
C TYR A 2 27.80 -6.70 16.05
N HIS A 3 28.77 -5.79 16.06
CA HIS A 3 28.59 -4.42 16.58
C HIS A 3 28.86 -3.32 15.54
N HIS A 4 29.29 -3.69 14.33
CA HIS A 4 29.64 -2.72 13.29
C HIS A 4 28.59 -2.58 12.18
N VAL A 5 27.52 -3.39 12.17
CA VAL A 5 26.46 -3.30 11.15
C VAL A 5 25.37 -2.26 11.51
N PHE A 6 25.15 -1.98 12.80
CA PHE A 6 24.19 -0.96 13.23
C PHE A 6 24.69 0.48 13.06
N MET A 7 26.01 0.71 12.95
CA MET A 7 26.57 2.05 12.80
C MET A 7 26.56 2.58 11.35
N ALA A 8 26.40 1.69 10.36
CA ALA A 8 26.45 2.08 8.94
C ALA A 8 25.13 2.66 8.41
N ILE A 9 24.00 2.48 9.11
CA ILE A 9 22.70 3.06 8.72
C ILE A 9 22.52 4.47 9.30
N VAL A 10 23.25 4.82 10.37
CA VAL A 10 23.15 6.15 11.01
C VAL A 10 24.01 7.21 10.31
N LEU A 11 25.06 6.82 9.56
CA LEU A 11 26.00 7.78 8.96
C LEU A 11 25.60 8.37 7.59
N ALA A 12 24.52 7.91 6.96
CA ALA A 12 24.00 8.55 5.75
C ALA A 12 23.08 9.78 6.05
N LEU A 13 22.83 10.09 7.32
CA LEU A 13 21.89 11.14 7.74
C LEU A 13 22.56 12.47 8.13
N MET A 14 23.89 12.59 8.06
CA MET A 14 24.62 13.80 8.49
C MET A 14 25.04 14.74 7.35
N SER A 15 24.86 14.37 6.09
CA SER A 15 24.84 15.35 5.00
C SER A 15 23.40 15.83 4.86
N GLY A 16 23.13 17.10 5.15
CA GLY A 16 21.82 17.75 5.17
C GLY A 16 21.06 17.77 3.85
N ILE A 17 20.83 16.60 3.26
CA ILE A 17 19.84 16.40 2.21
C ILE A 17 18.50 16.41 2.93
N SER A 18 17.88 17.58 2.96
CA SER A 18 16.47 17.68 3.32
C SER A 18 15.70 16.85 2.31
N PHE A 19 15.31 15.62 2.67
CA PHE A 19 14.30 14.90 1.94
C PHE A 19 12.98 15.60 2.22
N ASP A 20 12.67 16.61 1.42
CA ASP A 20 11.30 17.09 1.33
C ASP A 20 10.50 15.97 0.66
N ILE A 21 10.02 15.02 1.47
CA ILE A 21 9.18 13.87 1.10
C ILE A 21 7.93 14.28 0.29
N PHE A 22 7.67 15.58 0.16
CA PHE A 22 6.47 16.16 -0.47
C PHE A 22 6.69 17.31 -1.44
N ALA A 23 7.92 17.75 -1.68
CA ALA A 23 8.17 18.81 -2.66
C ALA A 23 9.04 18.25 -3.76
N SER A 24 8.41 17.58 -4.72
CA SER A 24 8.99 17.59 -6.05
C SER A 24 8.77 18.97 -6.62
N ASP A 25 9.84 19.68 -6.97
CA ASP A 25 9.77 20.94 -7.73
C ASP A 25 9.27 20.70 -9.18
N SER A 26 8.89 19.47 -9.54
CA SER A 26 8.30 19.16 -10.84
C SER A 26 6.90 19.72 -10.94
N LYS A 27 6.69 20.61 -11.91
CA LYS A 27 5.37 21.10 -12.29
C LYS A 27 4.39 19.94 -12.51
N PRO A 28 3.15 20.01 -11.99
CA PRO A 28 2.16 18.96 -12.17
C PRO A 28 1.89 18.72 -13.66
N LEU A 29 1.71 17.45 -14.01
CA LEU A 29 1.40 17.05 -15.37
C LEU A 29 -0.04 17.45 -15.73
N SER A 30 -0.20 17.94 -16.95
CA SER A 30 -1.53 18.32 -17.46
C SER A 30 -2.41 17.07 -17.66
N LYS A 31 -3.73 17.25 -17.56
CA LYS A 31 -4.71 16.19 -17.85
C LYS A 31 -4.47 15.54 -19.21
N ASN A 32 -4.22 16.31 -20.25
CA ASN A 32 -3.99 15.79 -21.60
C ASN A 32 -2.74 14.89 -21.67
N MET A 33 -1.65 15.29 -21.00
CA MET A 33 -0.44 14.46 -20.93
C MET A 33 -0.72 13.15 -20.20
N LEU A 34 -1.34 13.21 -19.02
CA LEU A 34 -1.69 12.03 -18.22
C LEU A 34 -2.61 11.08 -19.00
N MET A 35 -3.65 11.60 -19.66
CA MET A 35 -4.61 10.79 -20.41
C MET A 35 -3.99 10.16 -21.66
N ASN A 36 -3.18 10.91 -22.42
CA ASN A 36 -2.55 10.39 -23.64
C ASN A 36 -1.51 9.32 -23.32
N GLN A 37 -0.63 9.59 -22.35
CA GLN A 37 0.36 8.62 -21.90
C GLN A 37 -0.32 7.42 -21.23
N GLY A 38 -1.34 7.66 -20.41
CA GLY A 38 -2.10 6.62 -19.72
C GLY A 38 -2.80 5.67 -20.68
N ARG A 39 -3.39 6.18 -21.76
CA ARG A 39 -3.94 5.36 -22.85
C ARG A 39 -2.88 4.46 -23.47
N ALA A 40 -1.67 4.99 -23.70
CA ALA A 40 -0.58 4.20 -24.26
C ALA A 40 -0.13 3.07 -23.31
N GLN A 41 -0.03 3.38 -22.01
CA GLN A 41 0.33 2.38 -21.00
C GLN A 41 -0.78 1.35 -20.76
N TYR A 42 -2.06 1.73 -20.90
CA TYR A 42 -3.19 0.83 -20.69
C TYR A 42 -3.16 -0.41 -21.60
N LYS A 43 -2.45 -0.36 -22.73
CA LYS A 43 -2.22 -1.53 -23.60
C LYS A 43 -1.59 -2.72 -22.85
N LEU A 44 -0.80 -2.45 -21.81
CA LEU A 44 -0.21 -3.47 -20.95
C LEU A 44 -1.26 -4.12 -20.01
N CYS A 45 -2.32 -3.38 -19.68
CA CYS A 45 -3.40 -3.82 -18.79
C CYS A 45 -4.54 -4.50 -19.56
N SER A 46 -4.79 -4.07 -20.79
CA SER A 46 -5.95 -4.48 -21.59
C SER A 46 -5.94 -5.96 -22.00
N GLY A 47 -4.77 -6.62 -21.97
CA GLY A 47 -4.67 -8.05 -22.25
C GLY A 47 -5.48 -8.91 -21.27
N CYS A 48 -5.60 -8.47 -20.01
CA CYS A 48 -6.41 -9.14 -19.00
C CYS A 48 -7.73 -8.39 -18.75
N HIS A 49 -7.67 -7.06 -18.66
CA HIS A 49 -8.83 -6.23 -18.28
C HIS A 49 -9.73 -5.83 -19.44
N GLY A 50 -9.44 -6.25 -20.67
CA GLY A 50 -10.20 -5.90 -21.86
C GLY A 50 -9.86 -4.50 -22.39
N LEU A 51 -10.20 -4.25 -23.66
CA LEU A 51 -9.90 -2.97 -24.32
C LEU A 51 -10.73 -1.82 -23.75
N GLY A 52 -11.97 -2.10 -23.36
CA GLY A 52 -12.91 -1.18 -22.73
C GLY A 52 -12.92 -1.28 -21.21
N GLY A 53 -12.07 -2.09 -20.59
CA GLY A 53 -12.06 -2.30 -19.14
C GLY A 53 -13.15 -3.26 -18.66
N GLU A 54 -13.77 -4.02 -19.54
CA GLU A 54 -14.87 -4.96 -19.27
C GLU A 54 -14.45 -6.18 -18.44
N GLY A 55 -13.15 -6.45 -18.32
CA GLY A 55 -12.60 -7.62 -17.65
C GLY A 55 -12.73 -8.90 -18.48
N THR A 56 -12.25 -10.00 -17.91
CA THR A 56 -12.35 -11.34 -18.51
C THR A 56 -13.01 -12.27 -17.49
N GLN A 57 -14.11 -12.90 -17.87
CA GLN A 57 -14.88 -13.76 -16.97
C GLN A 57 -14.00 -14.80 -16.28
N ASN A 58 -14.13 -14.92 -14.96
CA ASN A 58 -13.37 -15.81 -14.07
C ASN A 58 -11.84 -15.62 -14.07
N PHE A 59 -11.31 -14.62 -14.79
CA PHE A 59 -9.87 -14.39 -14.91
C PHE A 59 -9.49 -13.02 -14.33
N ALA A 60 -10.01 -11.93 -14.88
CA ALA A 60 -9.67 -10.57 -14.47
C ALA A 60 -10.92 -9.71 -14.25
N PRO A 61 -10.97 -8.89 -13.18
CA PRO A 61 -12.12 -8.04 -12.91
C PRO A 61 -12.28 -6.95 -13.97
N ALA A 62 -13.52 -6.50 -14.14
CA ALA A 62 -13.82 -5.27 -14.84
C ALA A 62 -13.20 -4.06 -14.11
N LEU A 63 -12.61 -3.16 -14.88
CA LEU A 63 -12.19 -1.82 -14.46
C LEU A 63 -13.28 -0.78 -14.75
N SER A 64 -14.11 -1.01 -15.76
CA SER A 64 -15.27 -0.17 -16.08
C SER A 64 -16.31 -0.23 -14.97
N ASN A 65 -16.76 0.92 -14.46
CA ASN A 65 -17.73 1.03 -13.36
C ASN A 65 -17.32 0.26 -12.08
N SER A 66 -16.02 0.02 -11.90
CA SER A 66 -15.51 -0.74 -10.76
C SER A 66 -15.56 0.09 -9.47
N PRO A 67 -16.04 -0.45 -8.34
CA PRO A 67 -16.00 0.25 -7.05
C PRO A 67 -14.59 0.60 -6.60
N ILE A 68 -13.59 -0.25 -6.91
CA ILE A 68 -12.18 0.04 -6.59
C ILE A 68 -11.67 1.20 -7.45
N VAL A 69 -12.08 1.27 -8.72
CA VAL A 69 -11.64 2.33 -9.62
C VAL A 69 -12.32 3.66 -9.31
N ASN A 70 -13.61 3.66 -8.95
CA ASN A 70 -14.38 4.88 -8.70
C ASN A 70 -14.35 5.35 -7.24
N GLY A 71 -13.89 4.51 -6.30
CA GLY A 71 -13.71 4.86 -4.91
C GLY A 71 -12.44 5.67 -4.62
N PRO A 72 -11.97 5.67 -3.36
CA PRO A 72 -10.70 6.27 -2.96
C PRO A 72 -9.54 5.79 -3.85
N VAL A 73 -8.61 6.68 -4.16
CA VAL A 73 -7.55 6.40 -5.14
C VAL A 73 -6.48 5.42 -4.66
N TYR A 74 -6.17 5.42 -3.36
CA TYR A 74 -5.04 4.67 -2.81
C TYR A 74 -5.17 3.14 -2.90
N PRO A 75 -6.35 2.53 -2.71
CA PRO A 75 -6.55 1.11 -3.01
C PRO A 75 -6.23 0.73 -4.46
N LEU A 76 -6.66 1.54 -5.43
CA LEU A 76 -6.32 1.32 -6.84
C LEU A 76 -4.82 1.46 -7.08
N ILE A 77 -4.18 2.50 -6.51
CA ILE A 77 -2.73 2.66 -6.62
C ILE A 77 -2.01 1.45 -6.03
N SER A 78 -2.41 0.99 -4.84
CA SER A 78 -1.79 -0.14 -4.15
C SER A 78 -1.87 -1.43 -4.98
N ALA A 79 -3.03 -1.69 -5.61
CA ALA A 79 -3.20 -2.84 -6.50
C ALA A 79 -2.28 -2.77 -7.72
N VAL A 80 -2.11 -1.58 -8.32
CA VAL A 80 -1.22 -1.41 -9.49
C VAL A 80 0.25 -1.54 -9.11
N ILE A 81 0.69 -0.87 -8.04
CA ILE A 81 2.11 -0.87 -7.66
C ILE A 81 2.55 -2.21 -7.05
N GLY A 82 1.68 -2.84 -6.25
CA GLY A 82 1.97 -4.03 -5.47
C GLY A 82 1.54 -5.33 -6.13
N GLY A 83 0.68 -5.26 -7.15
CA GLY A 83 0.04 -6.42 -7.74
C GLY A 83 -1.02 -7.02 -6.82
N ILE A 84 -1.60 -8.13 -7.26
CA ILE A 84 -2.57 -8.92 -6.49
C ILE A 84 -2.17 -10.39 -6.64
N ALA A 85 -1.84 -11.03 -5.51
CA ALA A 85 -1.52 -12.45 -5.49
C ALA A 85 -2.76 -13.29 -5.90
N GLN A 86 -2.51 -14.40 -6.62
CA GLN A 86 -3.55 -15.38 -6.85
C GLN A 86 -4.00 -15.97 -5.51
N SER A 87 -5.31 -16.10 -5.31
CA SER A 87 -5.85 -16.68 -4.07
C SER A 87 -6.96 -17.67 -4.39
N LYS A 88 -6.76 -18.92 -3.95
CA LYS A 88 -7.78 -19.97 -4.11
C LYS A 88 -9.08 -19.56 -3.42
N GLY A 89 -10.19 -19.60 -4.17
CA GLY A 89 -11.51 -19.20 -3.70
C GLY A 89 -11.86 -17.71 -3.88
N ASN A 90 -10.95 -16.89 -4.44
CA ASN A 90 -11.35 -15.58 -4.94
C ASN A 90 -12.12 -15.75 -6.27
N LYS A 91 -13.06 -14.83 -6.52
CA LYS A 91 -13.84 -14.77 -7.79
C LYS A 91 -12.95 -14.69 -9.03
N TRP A 92 -11.72 -14.19 -8.88
CA TRP A 92 -10.74 -14.00 -9.94
C TRP A 92 -9.54 -14.89 -9.67
N ASP A 93 -9.24 -15.80 -10.60
CA ASP A 93 -8.17 -16.79 -10.45
C ASP A 93 -6.86 -16.33 -11.10
N ALA A 94 -6.73 -15.06 -11.46
CA ALA A 94 -5.50 -14.51 -12.03
C ALA A 94 -4.62 -13.81 -10.98
N TYR A 95 -3.32 -14.03 -11.10
CA TYR A 95 -2.29 -13.18 -10.52
C TYR A 95 -2.22 -11.86 -11.30
N MET A 96 -2.27 -10.72 -10.60
CA MET A 96 -1.96 -9.42 -11.18
C MET A 96 -0.50 -9.06 -10.83
N PRO A 97 0.39 -8.85 -11.81
CA PRO A 97 1.77 -8.48 -11.54
C PRO A 97 1.87 -7.09 -10.89
N ALA A 98 2.91 -6.91 -10.08
CA ALA A 98 3.30 -5.60 -9.57
C ALA A 98 3.91 -4.76 -10.70
N TRP A 99 3.47 -3.51 -10.84
CA TRP A 99 4.01 -2.58 -11.86
C TRP A 99 5.02 -1.58 -11.31
N SER A 100 5.21 -1.53 -9.98
CA SER A 100 6.32 -0.79 -9.38
C SER A 100 7.66 -1.36 -9.85
N GLY A 101 8.60 -0.50 -10.21
CA GLY A 101 9.90 -0.90 -10.77
C GLY A 101 9.87 -1.30 -12.26
N VAL A 102 8.69 -1.60 -12.82
CA VAL A 102 8.49 -1.87 -14.26
C VAL A 102 8.13 -0.59 -15.00
N LEU A 103 7.17 0.16 -14.47
CA LEU A 103 6.77 1.47 -14.99
C LEU A 103 7.34 2.59 -14.13
N SER A 104 7.74 3.69 -14.76
CA SER A 104 8.13 4.90 -14.03
C SER A 104 6.94 5.47 -13.26
N HIS A 105 7.20 6.26 -12.21
CA HIS A 105 6.15 6.93 -11.45
C HIS A 105 5.22 7.78 -12.32
N GLU A 106 5.76 8.44 -13.35
CA GLU A 106 4.98 9.15 -14.36
C GLU A 106 4.05 8.21 -15.13
N ARG A 107 4.55 7.10 -15.65
CA ARG A 107 3.74 6.12 -16.40
C ARG A 107 2.65 5.50 -15.53
N LEU A 108 2.95 5.22 -14.26
CA LEU A 108 2.00 4.72 -13.26
C LEU A 108 0.90 5.76 -12.99
N ALA A 109 1.28 7.01 -12.72
CA ALA A 109 0.35 8.11 -12.50
C ALA A 109 -0.59 8.30 -13.70
N SER A 110 -0.03 8.26 -14.90
CA SER A 110 -0.77 8.38 -16.15
C SER A 110 -1.75 7.23 -16.39
N VAL A 111 -1.33 5.96 -16.24
CA VAL A 111 -2.23 4.81 -16.48
C VAL A 111 -3.36 4.76 -15.45
N ILE A 112 -3.10 5.08 -14.19
CA ILE A 112 -4.12 5.13 -13.14
C ILE A 112 -5.10 6.27 -13.42
N THR A 113 -4.61 7.45 -13.83
CA THR A 113 -5.46 8.57 -14.24
C THR A 113 -6.35 8.18 -15.43
N TYR A 114 -5.81 7.49 -16.43
CA TYR A 114 -6.58 7.03 -17.58
C TYR A 114 -7.65 6.00 -17.18
N ILE A 115 -7.33 5.02 -16.34
CA ILE A 115 -8.30 4.01 -15.85
C ILE A 115 -9.47 4.68 -15.13
N ARG A 116 -9.20 5.71 -14.31
CA ARG A 116 -10.22 6.44 -13.54
C ARG A 116 -11.08 7.42 -14.35
N ASN A 117 -10.63 7.82 -15.54
CA ASN A 117 -11.29 8.86 -16.37
C ASN A 117 -11.57 8.39 -17.80
N SER A 118 -11.55 7.08 -18.03
CA SER A 118 -11.84 6.43 -19.30
C SER A 118 -12.52 5.09 -18.99
N LEU A 119 -12.76 4.25 -20.00
CA LEU A 119 -13.32 2.90 -19.81
C LEU A 119 -14.70 2.93 -19.12
N GLY A 120 -15.46 4.02 -19.29
CA GLY A 120 -16.72 4.25 -18.60
C GLY A 120 -16.63 4.89 -17.21
N ASN A 121 -15.43 5.17 -16.70
CA ASN A 121 -15.22 5.85 -15.42
C ASN A 121 -15.00 7.36 -15.60
N THR A 122 -15.48 8.16 -14.63
CA THR A 122 -15.42 9.63 -14.68
C THR A 122 -15.16 10.23 -13.30
N THR A 123 -14.10 9.80 -12.61
CA THR A 123 -13.83 10.31 -11.25
C THR A 123 -13.37 11.77 -11.23
N GLY A 124 -12.82 12.28 -12.33
CA GLY A 124 -12.30 13.65 -12.43
C GLY A 124 -10.87 13.83 -11.87
N ASP A 125 -10.49 13.00 -10.91
CA ASP A 125 -9.16 13.04 -10.28
C ASP A 125 -7.99 12.81 -11.25
N LEU A 126 -6.88 13.51 -11.00
CA LEU A 126 -5.61 13.34 -11.70
C LEU A 126 -4.56 12.85 -10.70
N VAL A 127 -4.04 11.64 -10.93
CA VAL A 127 -2.93 11.12 -10.12
C VAL A 127 -1.64 11.71 -10.66
N GLN A 128 -0.82 12.27 -9.77
CA GLN A 128 0.47 12.88 -10.13
C GLN A 128 1.64 11.93 -9.78
N PRO A 129 2.80 12.06 -10.47
CA PRO A 129 3.97 11.22 -10.20
C PRO A 129 4.39 11.23 -8.71
N ASP A 130 4.30 12.38 -8.05
CA ASP A 130 4.66 12.52 -6.62
C ASP A 130 3.74 11.71 -5.70
N THR A 131 2.46 11.58 -6.07
CA THR A 131 1.54 10.68 -5.37
C THR A 131 2.04 9.24 -5.45
N ILE A 132 2.53 8.81 -6.61
CA ILE A 132 3.08 7.46 -6.78
C ILE A 132 4.37 7.29 -5.97
N VAL A 133 5.30 8.26 -6.02
CA VAL A 133 6.53 8.26 -5.20
C VAL A 133 6.18 8.04 -3.72
N THR A 134 5.23 8.84 -3.23
CA THR A 134 4.78 8.80 -1.84
C THR A 134 4.20 7.42 -1.48
N VAL A 135 3.29 6.90 -2.29
CA VAL A 135 2.64 5.61 -2.01
C VAL A 135 3.64 4.45 -2.11
N VAL A 136 4.58 4.47 -3.06
CA VAL A 136 5.65 3.45 -3.17
C VAL A 136 6.57 3.48 -1.95
N PHE A 137 6.96 4.66 -1.49
CA PHE A 137 7.77 4.81 -0.26
C PHE A 137 7.04 4.22 0.95
N ILE A 138 5.78 4.62 1.16
CA ILE A 138 4.94 4.12 2.25
C ILE A 138 4.76 2.60 2.16
N TYR A 139 4.45 2.09 0.97
CA TYR A 139 4.26 0.67 0.73
C TYR A 139 5.51 -0.12 1.11
N ASN A 140 6.70 0.33 0.67
CA ASN A 140 7.97 -0.32 1.02
C ASN A 140 8.29 -0.23 2.50
N ALA A 141 7.99 0.90 3.15
CA ALA A 141 8.20 1.06 4.58
C ALA A 141 7.30 0.11 5.40
N ILE A 142 6.02 -0.02 5.03
CA ILE A 142 5.10 -0.96 5.69
C ILE A 142 5.57 -2.40 5.50
N LYS A 143 6.11 -2.77 4.33
CA LYS A 143 6.68 -4.09 4.10
C LYS A 143 7.88 -4.41 5.02
N GLN A 144 8.69 -3.41 5.34
CA GLN A 144 9.87 -3.55 6.20
C GLN A 144 9.55 -3.47 7.70
N ALA A 145 8.35 -3.00 8.04
CA ALA A 145 7.96 -2.64 9.41
C ALA A 145 7.84 -3.79 10.42
N GLU A 146 7.91 -5.05 9.97
CA GLU A 146 7.53 -6.23 10.78
C GLU A 146 6.18 -5.99 11.49
N LEU A 147 5.08 -6.14 10.75
CA LEU A 147 3.74 -5.87 11.26
C LEU A 147 3.54 -6.52 12.64
N PRO A 148 2.99 -5.78 13.64
CA PRO A 148 2.94 -6.27 15.00
C PRO A 148 2.22 -7.61 15.07
N TYR A 149 2.86 -8.56 15.74
CA TYR A 149 2.44 -9.96 15.91
C TYR A 149 1.03 -10.14 16.52
N ASP A 150 0.42 -9.06 17.01
CA ASP A 150 -0.84 -9.06 17.77
C ASP A 150 -2.06 -8.83 16.87
N VAL A 151 -2.15 -9.53 15.75
CA VAL A 151 -3.45 -9.72 15.11
C VAL A 151 -4.20 -10.75 15.93
N LYS A 152 -4.96 -10.31 16.95
CA LYS A 152 -5.80 -11.16 17.82
C LYS A 152 -6.73 -12.15 17.09
N THR A 153 -6.91 -12.00 15.78
CA THR A 153 -7.69 -12.93 14.95
C THR A 153 -6.97 -14.25 14.69
N CYS A 154 -5.64 -14.31 14.86
CA CYS A 154 -4.80 -15.49 14.76
C CYS A 154 -4.39 -15.90 16.18
N ASN A 155 -4.89 -17.05 16.65
CA ASN A 155 -4.64 -17.53 18.00
C ASN A 155 -3.13 -17.54 18.27
N TYR A 156 -2.70 -16.95 19.41
CA TYR A 156 -1.32 -16.56 19.77
C TYR A 156 -0.22 -17.64 19.62
N SER A 157 -0.57 -18.89 19.36
CA SER A 157 0.39 -19.98 19.24
C SER A 157 0.89 -20.12 17.80
N MET A 158 2.06 -19.50 17.55
CA MET A 158 2.98 -19.83 16.47
C MET A 158 2.54 -19.39 15.08
N ILE A 159 2.62 -18.08 14.84
CA ILE A 159 2.87 -17.58 13.49
C ILE A 159 4.32 -17.97 13.15
N ASP A 160 4.56 -19.07 12.43
CA ASP A 160 5.92 -19.52 12.06
C ASP A 160 6.54 -18.68 10.92
N GLU A 161 5.76 -17.78 10.29
CA GLU A 161 6.25 -16.86 9.25
C GLU A 161 5.67 -15.46 9.48
N PRO A 162 6.49 -14.39 9.46
CA PRO A 162 5.98 -13.01 9.59
C PRO A 162 4.83 -12.78 8.60
N ILE A 163 3.80 -12.04 9.01
CA ILE A 163 2.66 -11.70 8.16
C ILE A 163 3.23 -11.18 6.84
N LYS A 164 3.14 -12.01 5.78
CA LYS A 164 3.67 -11.64 4.49
C LYS A 164 2.89 -10.42 4.04
N ALA A 165 3.60 -9.32 3.81
CA ALA A 165 3.05 -8.02 3.44
C ALA A 165 2.46 -7.98 2.02
N ASP A 166 1.98 -9.13 1.55
CA ASP A 166 1.57 -9.43 0.19
C ASP A 166 0.19 -8.82 -0.11
N ASN A 167 -0.54 -8.35 0.92
CA ASN A 167 -1.81 -7.64 0.76
C ASN A 167 -1.88 -6.35 1.58
N VAL A 168 -0.82 -5.53 1.58
CA VAL A 168 -0.90 -4.16 2.09
C VAL A 168 -1.60 -3.28 1.05
N SER A 169 -2.71 -2.67 1.44
CA SER A 169 -3.40 -1.64 0.68
C SER A 169 -3.39 -0.34 1.46
N VAL A 170 -2.70 0.69 0.96
CA VAL A 170 -2.83 2.04 1.50
C VAL A 170 -4.25 2.50 1.22
N ILE A 171 -4.98 2.87 2.26
CA ILE A 171 -6.38 3.28 2.19
C ILE A 171 -6.48 4.81 2.18
N LYS A 172 -5.64 5.46 2.98
CA LYS A 172 -5.70 6.90 3.19
C LYS A 172 -4.32 7.45 3.53
N ILE A 173 -4.03 8.65 3.05
CA ILE A 173 -2.87 9.46 3.46
C ILE A 173 -3.41 10.84 3.83
N GLU A 174 -3.16 11.27 5.06
CA GLU A 174 -3.52 12.59 5.57
C GLU A 174 -2.26 13.31 6.01
N LYS A 175 -2.06 14.52 5.49
CA LYS A 175 -1.07 15.45 6.04
C LYS A 175 -1.70 16.08 7.27
N SER A 176 -1.28 15.63 8.45
CA SER A 176 -1.62 16.31 9.69
C SER A 176 -0.59 17.40 9.99
N GLY A 177 -1.07 18.42 10.71
CA GLY A 177 -0.18 19.39 11.33
C GLY A 177 0.59 18.76 12.48
N LYS A 178 0.81 19.56 13.51
CA LYS A 178 1.54 19.17 14.71
C LYS A 178 0.85 17.97 15.39
N TYR A 179 1.61 16.89 15.65
CA TYR A 179 1.15 15.75 16.42
C TYR A 179 1.66 15.85 17.86
N ASN A 180 0.77 15.63 18.84
CA ASN A 180 1.13 15.56 20.26
C ASN A 180 1.04 14.11 20.72
N SER A 181 2.17 13.53 21.14
CA SER A 181 2.26 12.13 21.59
C SER A 181 1.40 11.89 22.85
N PRO A 182 0.34 11.06 22.80
CA PRO A 182 -0.54 10.85 23.95
C PRO A 182 -0.01 9.82 24.95
N HIS A 183 1.03 9.05 24.61
CA HIS A 183 1.32 7.78 25.30
C HIS A 183 2.80 7.48 25.57
N ASN A 184 3.74 8.42 25.41
CA ASN A 184 5.12 8.24 25.88
C ASN A 184 5.44 9.25 26.98
N SER A 185 5.71 8.76 28.20
CA SER A 185 6.09 9.60 29.35
C SER A 185 7.38 10.39 29.11
N LYS A 186 8.25 9.96 28.18
CA LYS A 186 9.48 10.67 27.79
C LYS A 186 9.27 11.78 26.74
N HIS A 187 8.13 11.83 26.06
CA HIS A 187 7.85 12.79 24.97
C HIS A 187 6.49 13.48 25.11
N LYS A 188 5.92 13.49 26.32
CA LYS A 188 4.65 14.16 26.61
C LYS A 188 4.83 15.68 26.41
N GLY A 189 4.12 16.26 25.46
CA GLY A 189 4.20 17.70 25.14
C GLY A 189 5.27 18.08 24.11
N VAL A 190 5.95 17.13 23.46
CA VAL A 190 6.82 17.42 22.31
C VAL A 190 5.96 17.52 21.06
N GLU A 191 6.01 18.69 20.43
CA GLU A 191 5.25 19.02 19.24
C GLU A 191 6.09 18.68 18.00
N TYR A 192 5.64 17.69 17.22
CA TYR A 192 6.39 17.24 16.04
C TYR A 192 6.05 18.09 14.79
N SER A 193 7.06 18.30 13.95
CA SER A 193 6.97 18.83 12.56
C SER A 193 5.94 18.06 11.71
N PRO A 194 5.47 18.57 10.55
CA PRO A 194 4.33 18.00 9.81
C PRO A 194 4.39 16.48 9.71
N VAL A 195 3.28 15.85 10.08
CA VAL A 195 3.16 14.42 10.27
C VAL A 195 2.23 13.85 9.19
N ILE A 196 2.58 12.69 8.65
CA ILE A 196 1.72 11.97 7.71
C ILE A 196 1.04 10.87 8.50
N THR A 197 -0.28 10.85 8.48
CA THR A 197 -1.04 9.70 8.95
C THR A 197 -1.41 8.86 7.74
N VAL A 198 -1.01 7.60 7.76
CA VAL A 198 -1.35 6.63 6.72
C VAL A 198 -2.25 5.59 7.35
N THR A 199 -3.44 5.39 6.78
CA THR A 199 -4.24 4.21 7.10
C THR A 199 -3.95 3.17 6.04
N ALA A 200 -3.48 1.98 6.43
CA ALA A 200 -3.33 0.86 5.53
C ALA A 200 -4.11 -0.35 6.03
N ARG A 201 -4.72 -1.07 5.10
CA ARG A 201 -5.35 -2.35 5.34
C ARG A 201 -4.35 -3.45 5.00
N VAL A 202 -4.18 -4.39 5.90
CA VAL A 202 -3.37 -5.59 5.68
C VAL A 202 -4.28 -6.79 5.77
N SER A 203 -4.16 -7.71 4.82
CA SER A 203 -4.81 -9.01 4.91
C SER A 203 -3.81 -10.15 4.75
N GLY A 204 -4.13 -11.29 5.36
CA GLY A 204 -3.27 -12.46 5.33
C GLY A 204 -4.02 -13.74 5.64
N ILE A 205 -3.28 -14.84 5.64
CA ILE A 205 -3.76 -16.16 6.06
C ILE A 205 -2.84 -16.63 7.18
N CYS A 206 -3.43 -16.99 8.32
CA CYS A 206 -2.72 -17.64 9.42
C CYS A 206 -3.04 -19.13 9.43
N LYS A 207 -2.04 -19.94 9.79
CA LYS A 207 -2.20 -21.36 10.11
C LYS A 207 -2.58 -21.47 11.59
N ASN A 208 -3.63 -22.21 11.91
CA ASN A 208 -4.02 -22.53 13.27
C ASN A 208 -3.87 -24.04 13.49
N PHE A 209 -3.14 -24.41 14.54
CA PHE A 209 -3.04 -25.78 15.02
C PHE A 209 -4.07 -25.98 16.13
N ASP A 210 -5.16 -26.71 15.86
CA ASP A 210 -6.04 -27.19 16.91
C ASP A 210 -5.29 -28.27 17.71
N ASN A 211 -4.64 -27.89 18.81
CA ASN A 211 -3.94 -28.80 19.73
C ASN A 211 -4.87 -29.76 20.51
N LYS A 212 -6.09 -30.00 20.02
CA LYS A 212 -7.14 -30.77 20.70
C LYS A 212 -7.74 -31.86 19.80
N SER A 213 -6.92 -32.76 19.27
CA SER A 213 -7.33 -34.15 18.92
C SER A 213 -6.25 -34.83 18.08
N ASP A 214 -5.99 -36.11 18.37
CA ASP A 214 -5.24 -37.02 17.50
C ASP A 214 -5.89 -37.03 16.10
N GLY A 215 -5.20 -36.48 15.11
CA GLY A 215 -5.73 -36.21 13.77
C GLY A 215 -5.81 -34.73 13.36
N ALA A 216 -4.90 -33.88 13.87
CA ALA A 216 -4.85 -32.45 13.59
C ALA A 216 -4.90 -32.13 12.08
N LYS A 217 -6.02 -31.58 11.62
CA LYS A 217 -6.14 -31.00 10.27
C LYS A 217 -5.64 -29.56 10.32
N GLU A 218 -4.74 -29.20 9.42
CA GLU A 218 -4.32 -27.81 9.25
C GLU A 218 -5.54 -26.94 8.94
N LYS A 219 -5.83 -25.95 9.79
CA LYS A 219 -6.87 -24.96 9.54
C LYS A 219 -6.23 -23.64 9.19
N TYR A 220 -6.63 -23.07 8.07
CA TYR A 220 -6.18 -21.77 7.59
C TYR A 220 -7.28 -20.74 7.86
N LYS A 221 -6.94 -19.62 8.52
CA LYS A 221 -7.86 -18.51 8.78
C LYS A 221 -7.39 -17.26 8.07
N ARG A 222 -8.26 -16.64 7.27
CA ARG A 222 -8.02 -15.32 6.69
C ARG A 222 -8.24 -14.25 7.75
N PHE A 223 -7.43 -13.20 7.71
CA PHE A 223 -7.67 -11.99 8.49
C PHE A 223 -7.53 -10.75 7.63
N ILE A 224 -8.19 -9.69 8.08
CA ILE A 224 -8.07 -8.33 7.56
C ILE A 224 -7.94 -7.42 8.78
N SER A 225 -6.98 -6.52 8.77
CA SER A 225 -6.77 -5.55 9.84
C SER A 225 -6.37 -4.22 9.26
N GLU A 226 -6.80 -3.14 9.90
CA GLU A 226 -6.39 -1.79 9.54
C GLU A 226 -5.36 -1.27 10.54
N PHE A 227 -4.36 -0.58 10.01
CA PHE A 227 -3.24 -0.05 10.77
C PHE A 227 -3.12 1.42 10.44
N GLU A 228 -2.91 2.23 11.46
CA GLU A 228 -2.58 3.64 11.32
C GLU A 228 -1.09 3.83 11.57
N PHE A 229 -0.39 4.28 10.54
CA PHE A 229 1.03 4.58 10.54
C PHE A 229 1.20 6.08 10.64
N VAL A 230 2.11 6.51 11.51
CA VAL A 230 2.46 7.92 11.66
C VAL A 230 3.90 8.09 11.16
N ILE A 231 4.09 8.93 10.14
CA ILE A 231 5.40 9.16 9.53
C ILE A 231 5.82 10.60 9.85
N TYR A 232 7.02 10.74 10.42
CA TYR A 232 7.62 12.03 10.72
C TYR A 232 8.68 12.37 9.67
N LYS A 233 8.96 13.68 9.52
CA LYS A 233 9.86 14.23 8.49
C LYS A 233 11.21 13.50 8.36
N ASN A 234 11.75 12.96 9.46
CA ASN A 234 13.07 12.32 9.49
C ASN A 234 13.09 10.90 10.09
N ASN A 235 11.95 10.31 10.46
CA ASN A 235 11.86 8.97 11.05
C ASN A 235 10.45 8.38 10.88
N PHE A 236 10.36 7.05 10.74
CA PHE A 236 9.12 6.33 11.05
C PHE A 236 9.06 6.17 12.56
N GLU A 237 8.19 6.92 13.22
CA GLU A 237 7.93 6.68 14.64
C GLU A 237 6.47 6.26 14.78
N ARG A 238 6.27 5.09 15.38
CA ARG A 238 5.01 4.63 15.95
C ARG A 238 3.96 4.11 14.96
N TRP A 239 3.59 2.87 15.24
CA TRP A 239 2.44 2.15 14.71
C TRP A 239 1.31 2.26 15.74
N THR A 240 0.11 2.63 15.31
CA THR A 240 -1.08 2.45 16.14
C THR A 240 -2.00 1.47 15.42
N VAL A 241 -2.16 0.27 15.98
CA VAL A 241 -3.15 -0.69 15.49
C VAL A 241 -4.52 -0.15 15.87
N LYS A 242 -5.32 0.24 14.87
CA LYS A 242 -6.75 0.52 15.06
C LYS A 242 -7.49 -0.70 14.54
N GLU A 243 -7.86 -1.63 15.43
CA GLU A 243 -8.72 -2.74 15.05
C GLU A 243 -10.04 -2.18 14.51
N VAL A 244 -10.25 -2.28 13.20
CA VAL A 244 -11.55 -2.03 12.56
C VAL A 244 -12.12 -3.42 12.27
N PHE A 245 -13.08 -3.84 13.10
CA PHE A 245 -13.82 -5.10 12.95
C PHE A 245 -14.92 -4.98 11.89
#